data_AF-A0A1F6BXV2-F1
#
_entry.id   AF-A0A1F6BXV2-F1
#
_cell.length_a   1.000
_cell.length_b   1.000
_cell.length_c   1.000
_cell.angle_alpha   90.00
_cell.angle_beta   90.00
_cell.angle_gamma   90.00
#
_symmetry.space_group_name_H-M   'P 1'
#
loop_
_entity.id
_entity.type
_entity.pdbx_description
1 polymer ?
#
loop_
_entity_poly.entity_id
_entity_poly.type
_entity_poly.pdbx_seq_one_letter_code
_entity_poly.pdbx_strand_id
1 'polypeptide(L)'
;MKYVSVKNPLTIIAIFAGIAEVSGTVVITHLNEKGQDIFVWFLALFPTLLVVLFFITLWFKHTVLYAPSDFSDEQNFMTVSNKGADNQHYEPKALTAPEVRGMFKNTQSYE
;
A
#
# COMPACT_ATOMS: atom_id res chain seq x y z
N MET A 1 -0.45 23.30 -15.66
CA MET A 1 -1.68 22.56 -15.30
C MET A 1 -1.53 22.07 -13.87
N LYS A 2 -2.53 22.32 -13.01
CA LYS A 2 -2.50 21.93 -11.59
C LYS A 2 -2.97 20.47 -11.49
N TYR A 3 -2.08 19.56 -11.10
CA TYR A 3 -2.43 18.17 -10.89
C TYR A 3 -3.33 18.05 -9.66
N VAL A 4 -4.53 17.50 -9.82
CA VAL A 4 -5.40 17.14 -8.70
C VAL A 4 -4.83 15.87 -8.10
N SER A 5 -4.13 15.98 -6.97
CA SER A 5 -3.71 14.83 -6.20
C SER A 5 -4.95 14.23 -5.53
N VAL A 6 -5.44 13.12 -6.08
CA VAL A 6 -6.63 12.45 -5.55
C VAL A 6 -6.24 11.68 -4.29
N LYS A 7 -6.24 12.37 -3.15
CA LYS A 7 -5.87 11.80 -1.84
C LYS A 7 -7.06 11.52 -0.93
N ASN A 8 -8.25 12.02 -1.28
CA ASN A 8 -9.42 11.95 -0.42
C ASN A 8 -10.41 10.88 -0.93
N PRO A 9 -10.79 9.88 -0.11
CA PRO A 9 -11.77 8.86 -0.50
C PRO A 9 -13.10 9.47 -0.97
N LEU A 10 -13.50 10.62 -0.44
CA LEU A 10 -14.70 11.34 -0.87
C LEU A 10 -14.63 11.79 -2.34
N THR A 11 -13.46 12.23 -2.80
CA THR A 11 -13.25 12.66 -4.19
C THR A 11 -13.34 11.50 -5.17
N ILE A 12 -12.83 10.32 -4.77
CA ILE A 12 -12.95 9.09 -5.56
C ILE A 12 -14.42 8.72 -5.73
N ILE A 13 -15.18 8.71 -4.63
CA ILE A 13 -16.63 8.42 -4.65
C ILE A 13 -17.37 9.41 -5.56
N ALA A 14 -17.05 10.70 -5.48
CA ALA A 14 -17.68 11.72 -6.32
C ALA A 14 -17.41 11.52 -7.82
N ILE A 15 -16.19 11.15 -8.21
CA ILE A 15 -15.83 10.85 -9.60
C ILE A 15 -16.61 9.63 -10.10
N PHE A 16 -16.67 8.55 -9.31
CA PHE A 16 -17.43 7.35 -9.67
C PHE A 16 -18.93 7.63 -9.78
N ALA A 17 -19.49 8.41 -8.86
CA ALA A 17 -20.90 8.80 -8.90
C ALA A 17 -21.23 9.59 -10.17
N GLY A 18 -20.40 10.58 -10.53
CA GLY A 18 -20.60 11.36 -11.75
C GLY A 18 -20.49 10.52 -13.03
N ILE A 19 -19.50 9.63 -13.10
CA ILE A 19 -19.37 8.71 -14.25
C ILE A 19 -20.56 7.75 -14.31
N ALA A 20 -21.01 7.21 -13.18
CA ALA A 20 -22.17 6.32 -13.11
C ALA A 20 -23.47 7.01 -13.51
N GLU A 21 -23.68 8.27 -13.10
CA GLU A 21 -24.86 9.06 -13.45
C GLU A 21 -24.92 9.37 -14.96
N VAL A 22 -23.81 9.84 -15.53
CA VAL A 22 -23.71 10.12 -16.97
C VAL A 22 -23.87 8.83 -17.77
N SER A 23 -23.20 7.76 -17.36
CA SER A 23 -23.29 6.45 -18.03
C SER A 23 -24.71 5.89 -17.95
N GLY A 24 -25.34 5.95 -16.78
CA GLY A 24 -26.73 5.54 -16.57
C GLY A 24 -27.66 6.30 -17.48
N THR A 25 -27.59 7.63 -17.52
CA THR A 25 -28.49 8.47 -18.32
C THR A 25 -28.33 8.27 -19.83
N VAL A 26 -27.09 8.13 -20.31
CA VAL A 26 -26.82 7.99 -21.75
C VAL A 26 -27.14 6.57 -22.23
N VAL A 27 -26.70 5.55 -21.48
CA VAL A 27 -26.80 4.16 -21.93
C VAL A 27 -28.22 3.64 -21.77
N ILE A 28 -28.94 4.05 -20.72
CA ILE A 28 -30.31 3.56 -20.45
C ILE A 28 -31.29 3.94 -21.56
N THR A 29 -31.09 5.09 -22.20
CA THR A 29 -31.97 5.60 -23.26
C THR A 29 -31.74 4.91 -24.62
N HIS A 30 -30.58 4.28 -24.81
CA HIS A 30 -30.20 3.65 -26.08
C HIS A 30 -30.37 2.12 -26.09
N LEU A 31 -30.69 1.51 -24.94
CA LEU A 31 -30.86 0.05 -24.81
C LEU A 31 -32.33 -0.36 -24.79
N ASN A 32 -32.61 -1.58 -25.28
CA ASN A 32 -33.90 -2.23 -25.08
C ASN A 32 -34.03 -2.71 -23.61
N GLU A 33 -35.24 -3.06 -23.18
CA GLU A 33 -35.54 -3.46 -21.79
C GLU A 33 -34.62 -4.58 -21.27
N LYS A 34 -34.27 -5.55 -22.12
CA LYS A 34 -33.39 -6.67 -21.76
C LYS A 34 -31.94 -6.21 -21.58
N GLY A 35 -31.45 -5.33 -22.45
CA GLY A 35 -30.11 -4.76 -22.36
C GLY A 35 -29.95 -3.84 -21.14
N GLN A 36 -31.03 -3.17 -20.76
CA GLN A 36 -31.09 -2.29 -19.59
C GLN A 36 -30.82 -3.05 -18.29
N ASP A 37 -31.52 -4.16 -18.07
CA ASP A 37 -31.36 -5.00 -16.88
C ASP A 37 -29.93 -5.55 -16.76
N ILE A 38 -29.40 -6.06 -17.88
CA ILE A 38 -28.03 -6.58 -17.96
C ILE A 38 -27.00 -5.48 -17.65
N PHE A 39 -27.23 -4.26 -18.13
CA PHE A 39 -26.34 -3.12 -17.89
C PHE A 39 -26.32 -2.68 -16.43
N VAL A 40 -27.48 -2.64 -15.76
CA VAL A 40 -27.57 -2.28 -14.33
C VAL A 40 -26.83 -3.31 -13.48
N TRP A 41 -27.03 -4.60 -13.74
CA TRP A 41 -26.32 -5.67 -13.06
C TRP A 41 -24.82 -5.60 -13.31
N PHE A 42 -24.38 -5.30 -14.53
CA PHE A 42 -22.96 -5.06 -14.84
C PHE A 42 -22.38 -3.89 -14.03
N LEU A 43 -23.09 -2.76 -13.95
CA LEU A 43 -22.64 -1.56 -13.24
C LEU A 43 -22.46 -1.81 -11.73
N ALA A 44 -23.29 -2.67 -11.13
CA ALA A 44 -23.20 -3.05 -9.72
C ALA A 44 -22.17 -4.18 -9.47
N LEU A 45 -22.13 -5.20 -10.33
CA LEU A 45 -21.21 -6.33 -10.19
C LEU A 45 -19.76 -5.93 -10.44
N PHE A 46 -19.49 -5.10 -11.45
CA PHE A 46 -18.13 -4.73 -11.83
C PHE A 46 -17.29 -4.15 -10.67
N PRO A 47 -17.72 -3.09 -9.94
CA PRO A 47 -16.95 -2.56 -8.82
C PRO A 47 -16.86 -3.55 -7.66
N THR A 48 -17.92 -4.32 -7.40
CA THR A 48 -17.93 -5.37 -6.37
C THR A 48 -16.91 -6.46 -6.68
N LEU A 49 -16.86 -6.90 -7.94
CA LEU A 49 -15.92 -7.88 -8.46
C LEU A 49 -14.49 -7.35 -8.31
N LEU A 50 -14.22 -6.10 -8.69
CA LEU A 50 -12.89 -5.50 -8.52
C LEU A 50 -12.44 -5.49 -7.05
N VAL A 51 -13.33 -5.17 -6.11
CA VAL A 51 -13.02 -5.22 -4.67
C VAL A 51 -12.74 -6.65 -4.22
N VAL A 52 -13.55 -7.62 -4.64
CA VAL A 52 -13.32 -9.05 -4.32
C VAL A 52 -12.01 -9.54 -4.92
N LEU A 53 -11.73 -9.24 -6.18
CA LEU A 53 -10.47 -9.57 -6.86
C LEU A 53 -9.28 -8.90 -6.19
N PHE A 54 -9.44 -7.67 -5.71
CA PHE A 54 -8.41 -6.97 -4.94
C PHE A 54 -8.06 -7.74 -3.67
N PHE A 55 -9.05 -8.19 -2.91
CA PHE A 55 -8.81 -9.02 -1.72
C PHE A 55 -8.23 -10.40 -2.06
N ILE A 56 -8.71 -11.06 -3.12
CA ILE A 56 -8.13 -12.32 -3.60
C ILE A 56 -6.67 -12.13 -4.01
N THR A 57 -6.35 -11.01 -4.67
CA THR A 57 -4.97 -10.67 -5.05
C THR A 57 -4.09 -10.48 -3.82
N LEU A 58 -4.60 -9.78 -2.79
CA LEU A 58 -3.90 -9.65 -1.51
C LEU A 58 -3.69 -10.99 -0.81
N TRP A 59 -4.66 -11.90 -0.89
CA TRP A 59 -4.55 -13.25 -0.34
C TRP A 59 -3.40 -14.05 -0.98
N PHE A 60 -3.18 -13.92 -2.30
CA PHE A 60 -2.10 -14.63 -2.99
C PHE A 60 -0.75 -13.91 -2.95
N LYS A 61 -0.73 -12.59 -2.91
CA LYS A 61 0.50 -11.81 -2.99
C LYS A 61 0.35 -10.47 -2.26
N HIS A 62 0.54 -10.49 -0.95
CA HIS A 62 0.43 -9.29 -0.10
C HIS A 62 1.47 -8.19 -0.42
N THR A 63 2.59 -8.53 -1.07
CA THR A 63 3.71 -7.60 -1.34
C THR A 63 3.54 -6.73 -2.60
N VAL A 64 2.56 -6.98 -3.48
CA VAL A 64 2.44 -6.21 -4.75
C VAL A 64 1.72 -4.88 -4.62
N LEU A 65 1.12 -4.61 -3.47
CA LEU A 65 0.26 -3.44 -3.23
C LEU A 65 0.94 -2.32 -2.45
N TYR A 66 2.21 -2.48 -2.14
CA TYR A 66 3.06 -1.41 -1.61
C TYR A 66 4.05 -1.02 -2.70
N ALA A 67 3.98 0.22 -3.18
CA ALA A 67 5.09 0.75 -3.92
C ALA A 67 6.32 0.80 -2.97
N PRO A 68 7.57 0.70 -3.48
CA PRO A 68 8.75 0.92 -2.66
C PRO A 68 8.73 2.26 -1.88
N SER A 69 7.92 3.22 -2.34
CA SER A 69 7.68 4.52 -1.70
C SER A 69 6.64 4.50 -0.56
N ASP A 70 5.85 3.43 -0.40
CA ASP A 70 4.86 3.30 0.68
C ASP A 70 5.47 2.79 1.99
N PHE A 71 6.74 2.39 1.98
CA PHE A 71 7.47 2.04 3.20
C PHE A 71 7.83 3.34 3.94
N SER A 72 7.28 3.54 5.14
CA SER A 72 7.54 4.72 5.97
C SER A 72 8.99 4.81 6.49
N ASP A 73 9.74 3.70 6.43
CA ASP A 73 11.14 3.61 6.85
C ASP A 73 11.96 2.78 5.84
N GLU A 74 12.86 3.45 5.12
CA GLU A 74 13.80 2.88 4.15
C GLU A 74 14.71 1.77 4.76
N GLN A 75 14.85 1.75 6.09
CA GLN A 75 15.64 0.77 6.85
C GLN A 75 15.00 -0.64 6.86
N ASN A 76 13.66 -0.74 6.79
CA ASN A 76 12.97 -2.03 6.78
C ASN A 76 13.01 -2.71 5.41
N PHE A 77 13.07 -1.92 4.32
CA PHE A 77 13.25 -2.44 2.96
C PHE A 77 14.61 -3.15 2.81
N MET A 78 15.67 -2.57 3.38
CA MET A 78 17.02 -3.17 3.37
C MET A 78 17.09 -4.48 4.18
N THR A 79 16.26 -4.65 5.21
CA THR A 79 16.27 -5.87 6.04
C THR A 79 15.54 -7.02 5.36
N VAL A 80 14.44 -6.76 4.64
CA VAL A 80 13.69 -7.79 3.91
C VAL A 80 14.40 -8.19 2.61
N SER A 81 15.01 -7.23 1.90
CA SER A 81 15.76 -7.51 0.68
C SER A 81 17.07 -8.28 0.96
N ASN A 82 17.75 -8.00 2.08
CA ASN A 82 18.97 -8.72 2.47
C ASN A 82 18.73 -10.06 3.18
N LYS A 83 17.49 -10.42 3.52
CA LYS A 83 17.20 -11.73 4.16
C LYS A 83 17.28 -12.92 3.18
N GLY A 84 17.44 -12.65 1.89
CA GLY A 84 17.88 -13.63 0.89
C GLY A 84 19.41 -13.79 0.81
N ALA A 85 20.17 -13.04 1.61
CA ALA A 85 21.64 -13.03 1.62
C ALA A 85 22.24 -13.17 3.03
N ASP A 86 21.49 -13.71 4.00
CA ASP A 86 22.05 -14.06 5.31
C ASP A 86 22.81 -15.39 5.25
N ASN A 87 24.09 -15.29 4.89
CA ASN A 87 25.14 -16.24 5.24
C ASN A 87 26.44 -15.47 5.48
N GLN A 88 26.44 -14.42 6.31
CA GLN A 88 27.68 -13.76 6.73
C GLN A 88 27.66 -13.56 8.25
N HIS A 89 28.13 -14.61 8.93
CA HIS A 89 28.88 -14.62 10.19
C HIS A 89 28.88 -13.29 10.97
N TYR A 90 27.92 -13.15 11.89
CA TYR A 90 28.05 -12.18 12.98
C TYR A 90 29.14 -12.67 13.93
N GLU A 91 30.37 -12.21 13.76
CA GLU A 91 31.38 -12.32 14.81
C GLU A 91 31.05 -11.30 15.91
N PRO A 92 30.80 -11.73 17.16
CA PRO A 92 30.57 -10.80 18.26
C PRO A 92 31.84 -9.98 18.50
N LYS A 93 31.79 -8.69 18.21
CA LYS A 93 32.91 -7.78 18.47
C LYS A 93 33.12 -7.69 19.99
N ALA A 94 34.11 -8.42 20.50
CA ALA A 94 34.47 -8.39 21.91
C ALA A 94 34.85 -6.96 22.30
N LEU A 95 34.17 -6.44 23.33
CA LEU A 95 34.31 -5.06 23.79
C LEU A 95 35.76 -4.84 24.25
N THR A 96 36.46 -3.92 23.57
CA THR A 96 37.90 -3.77 23.81
C THR A 96 38.14 -3.02 25.14
N ALA A 97 39.21 -3.40 25.86
CA ALA A 97 39.59 -2.79 27.14
C ALA A 97 39.58 -1.23 27.17
N PRO A 98 39.99 -0.50 26.11
CA PRO A 98 39.89 0.97 26.11
C PRO A 98 38.44 1.49 26.07
N GLU A 99 37.52 0.79 25.41
CA GLU A 99 36.10 1.18 25.33
C GLU A 99 35.39 0.99 26.68
N VAL A 100 35.66 -0.12 27.35
CA VAL A 100 35.15 -0.41 28.70
C VAL A 100 35.64 0.65 29.70
N ARG A 101 36.92 1.02 29.64
CA ARG A 101 37.52 2.04 30.52
C ARG A 101 36.93 3.43 30.30
N GLY A 102 36.49 3.75 29.08
CA GLY A 102 35.81 4.99 28.76
C GLY A 102 34.41 5.08 29.40
N MET A 103 33.67 3.97 29.44
CA MET A 103 32.36 3.93 30.10
C MET A 103 32.46 4.20 31.61
N PHE A 104 33.41 3.58 32.31
CA PHE A 104 33.56 3.76 33.76
C PHE A 104 34.00 5.17 34.17
N LYS A 105 34.68 5.92 33.30
CA LYS A 105 35.08 7.30 33.59
C LYS A 105 33.89 8.26 33.62
N ASN A 106 32.89 8.04 32.77
CA ASN A 106 31.74 8.93 32.69
C ASN A 106 30.79 8.74 33.88
N THR A 107 30.82 7.57 34.55
CA THR A 107 29.95 7.26 35.69
C THR A 107 30.41 7.86 37.02
N GLN A 108 31.62 8.41 37.09
CA GLN A 108 32.21 8.95 38.34
C GLN A 108 32.20 10.49 38.39
N SER A 109 31.52 11.16 37.44
CA SER A 109 31.41 12.63 37.38
C SER A 109 30.06 13.16 37.87
N TYR A 110 29.33 12.40 38.70
CA TYR A 110 28.04 12.83 39.29
C TYR A 110 28.05 12.88 40.83
N GLU A 111 29.22 12.83 41.47
CA GLU A 111 29.37 13.12 42.91
C GLU A 111 29.99 14.50 43.14
#